data_AF-A0A059F739-F1
#
_entry.id   AF-A0A059F739-F1
#
_cell.length_a   1.000
_cell.length_b   1.000
_cell.length_c   1.000
_cell.angle_alpha   90.00
_cell.angle_beta   90.00
_cell.angle_gamma   90.00
#
_symmetry.space_group_name_H-M   'P 1'
#
loop_
_entity.id
_entity.type
_entity.pdbx_description
1 polymer ?
#
loop_
_entity_poly.entity_id
_entity_poly.type
_entity_poly.pdbx_seq_one_letter_code
_entity_poly.pdbx_strand_id
1 'polypeptide(L)'
;MKYRILSVSALAGLAACQTAPQPAILTDPSPETVAAVTGVLAAAVDRAEIQLGPGDLTRDSVISVLPPRPGPMEGNSPAVPTIFDIVLMDGDCYVQERASGELFPLTGITCRSTD
;
A
#
# COMPACT_ATOMS: atom_id res chain seq x y z
N MET A 1 -5.18 -15.54 -63.80
CA MET A 1 -4.32 -14.98 -62.73
C MET A 1 -5.12 -14.02 -61.87
N LYS A 2 -4.89 -14.05 -60.55
CA LYS A 2 -5.30 -13.13 -59.46
C LYS A 2 -6.37 -13.66 -58.51
N TYR A 3 -5.93 -14.55 -57.60
CA TYR A 3 -6.58 -14.77 -56.32
C TYR A 3 -6.18 -13.64 -55.37
N ARG A 4 -7.15 -12.85 -54.91
CA ARG A 4 -6.94 -11.85 -53.86
C ARG A 4 -6.90 -12.56 -52.51
N ILE A 5 -5.72 -12.62 -51.92
CA ILE A 5 -5.49 -13.16 -50.58
C ILE A 5 -6.06 -12.14 -49.58
N LEU A 6 -7.13 -12.52 -48.90
CA LEU A 6 -7.68 -11.80 -47.75
C LEU A 6 -6.95 -12.27 -46.50
N SER A 7 -5.98 -11.48 -46.05
CA SER A 7 -5.29 -11.71 -44.77
C SER A 7 -6.23 -11.42 -43.60
N VAL A 8 -6.64 -12.46 -42.90
CA VAL A 8 -7.35 -12.35 -41.61
C VAL A 8 -6.29 -12.22 -40.52
N SER A 9 -6.05 -11.00 -40.07
CA SER A 9 -5.23 -10.73 -38.88
C SER A 9 -6.03 -11.08 -37.63
N ALA A 10 -5.78 -12.26 -37.06
CA ALA A 10 -6.32 -12.66 -35.77
C ALA A 10 -5.65 -11.84 -34.67
N LEU A 11 -6.34 -10.80 -34.19
CA LEU A 11 -5.99 -10.09 -32.96
C LEU A 11 -6.40 -10.97 -31.76
N ALA A 12 -5.48 -11.79 -31.29
CA ALA A 12 -5.61 -12.48 -30.01
C ALA A 12 -5.46 -11.44 -28.88
N GLY A 13 -6.58 -11.05 -28.29
CA GLY A 13 -6.60 -10.22 -27.08
C GLY A 13 -6.01 -11.01 -25.91
N LEU A 14 -4.82 -10.62 -25.47
CA LEU A 14 -4.27 -11.04 -24.19
C LEU A 14 -5.10 -10.34 -23.09
N ALA A 15 -6.02 -11.06 -22.47
CA ALA A 15 -6.59 -10.64 -21.20
C ALA A 15 -5.45 -10.68 -20.16
N ALA A 16 -4.86 -9.52 -19.87
CA ALA A 16 -3.96 -9.38 -18.73
C ALA A 16 -4.81 -9.57 -17.46
N CYS A 17 -4.66 -10.71 -16.78
CA CYS A 17 -5.11 -10.83 -15.39
C CYS A 17 -4.34 -9.78 -14.58
N GLN A 18 -5.01 -8.68 -14.26
CA GLN A 18 -4.49 -7.71 -13.31
C GLN A 18 -4.87 -8.21 -11.91
N THR A 19 -3.89 -8.70 -11.15
CA THR A 19 -4.10 -9.05 -9.74
C THR A 19 -4.47 -7.77 -8.99
N ALA A 20 -5.68 -7.73 -8.45
CA ALA A 20 -6.12 -6.61 -7.64
C ALA A 20 -5.48 -6.67 -6.24
N PRO A 21 -5.13 -5.53 -5.63
CA PRO A 21 -4.69 -5.49 -4.24
C PRO A 21 -5.75 -6.09 -3.31
N GLN A 22 -5.33 -7.05 -2.47
CA GLN A 22 -6.19 -7.69 -1.47
C GLN A 22 -5.78 -7.22 -0.07
N PRO A 23 -6.73 -6.88 0.83
CA PRO A 23 -6.39 -6.53 2.21
C PRO A 23 -5.55 -7.61 2.89
N ALA A 24 -4.52 -7.18 3.60
CA ALA A 24 -3.59 -8.07 4.27
C ALA A 24 -3.21 -7.58 5.66
N ILE A 25 -2.66 -8.48 6.47
CA ILE A 25 -2.13 -8.22 7.81
C ILE A 25 -0.72 -8.80 7.92
N LEU A 26 0.11 -8.18 8.76
CA LEU A 26 1.44 -8.68 9.03
C LEU A 26 1.38 -10.04 9.74
N THR A 27 2.29 -10.93 9.38
CA THR A 27 2.41 -12.23 10.06
C THR A 27 3.37 -12.19 11.24
N ASP A 28 4.23 -11.17 11.33
CA ASP A 28 5.22 -10.99 12.38
C ASP A 28 5.03 -9.62 13.08
N PRO A 29 4.75 -9.58 14.40
CA PRO A 29 4.67 -8.36 15.18
C PRO A 29 6.02 -7.88 15.73
N SER A 30 7.15 -8.42 15.25
CA SER A 30 8.48 -8.07 15.76
C SER A 30 8.75 -6.55 15.68
N PRO A 31 9.48 -5.98 16.66
CA PRO A 31 9.86 -4.56 16.62
C PRO A 31 10.60 -4.18 15.33
N GLU A 32 11.37 -5.10 14.76
CA GLU A 32 12.10 -4.93 13.52
C GLU A 32 11.15 -4.78 12.32
N THR A 33 10.12 -5.63 12.23
CA THR A 33 9.08 -5.52 11.20
C THR A 33 8.31 -4.21 11.33
N VAL A 34 7.89 -3.84 12.55
CA VAL A 34 7.18 -2.59 12.80
C VAL A 34 8.04 -1.38 12.44
N ALA A 35 9.34 -1.40 12.77
CA ALA A 35 10.27 -0.33 12.42
C ALA A 35 10.46 -0.20 10.90
N ALA A 36 10.55 -1.33 10.17
CA ALA A 36 10.65 -1.34 8.72
C ALA A 36 9.39 -0.76 8.05
N VAL A 37 8.19 -1.16 8.48
CA VAL A 37 6.92 -0.58 8.02
C VAL A 37 6.86 0.91 8.31
N THR A 38 7.25 1.32 9.52
CA THR A 38 7.27 2.73 9.93
C THR A 38 8.22 3.55 9.05
N GLY A 39 9.39 3.00 8.68
CA GLY A 39 10.34 3.65 7.79
C GLY A 39 9.78 3.86 6.38
N VAL A 40 9.08 2.86 5.82
CA VAL A 40 8.41 2.99 4.52
C VAL A 40 7.33 4.08 4.57
N LEU A 41 6.49 4.07 5.61
CA LEU A 41 5.44 5.08 5.78
C LEU A 41 6.00 6.49 5.99
N ALA A 42 7.11 6.63 6.72
CA ALA A 42 7.78 7.90 6.96
C ALA A 42 8.29 8.52 5.64
N ALA A 43 8.91 7.70 4.79
CA ALA A 43 9.30 8.10 3.45
C ALA A 43 8.10 8.45 2.56
N ALA A 44 7.03 7.65 2.62
CA ALA A 44 5.81 7.87 1.83
C ALA A 44 5.13 9.23 2.13
N VAL A 45 5.20 9.69 3.38
CA VAL A 45 4.62 10.99 3.80
C VAL A 45 5.66 12.12 3.87
N ASP A 46 6.87 11.90 3.35
CA ASP A 46 8.00 12.86 3.38
C ASP A 46 8.30 13.44 4.77
N ARG A 47 8.38 12.56 5.78
CA ARG A 47 8.72 12.95 7.16
C ARG A 47 9.81 12.06 7.73
N ALA A 48 10.74 12.68 8.47
CA ALA A 48 11.82 11.94 9.14
C ALA A 48 11.31 11.02 10.26
N GLU A 49 10.30 11.48 11.00
CA GLU A 49 9.67 10.73 12.08
C GLU A 49 8.15 10.84 11.95
N ILE A 50 7.46 9.74 12.25
CA ILE A 50 6.01 9.66 12.24
C ILE A 50 5.50 9.00 13.52
N GLN A 51 4.22 9.22 13.80
CA GLN A 51 3.51 8.49 14.83
C GLN A 51 2.34 7.75 14.17
N LEU A 52 2.24 6.45 14.44
CA LEU A 52 1.09 5.67 14.03
C LEU A 52 -0.08 5.92 14.98
N GLY A 53 -1.29 5.89 14.43
CA GLY A 53 -2.53 5.84 15.20
C GLY A 53 -2.70 4.49 15.90
N PRO A 54 -3.76 4.33 16.72
CA PRO A 54 -4.05 3.06 17.35
C PRO A 54 -4.36 1.98 16.30
N GLY A 55 -3.88 0.76 16.54
CA GLY A 55 -4.11 -0.41 15.69
C GLY A 55 -3.12 -1.52 15.99
N ASP A 56 -3.44 -2.75 15.57
CA ASP A 56 -2.56 -3.91 15.62
C ASP A 56 -2.35 -4.43 14.20
N LEU A 57 -1.15 -4.25 13.65
CA LEU A 57 -0.85 -4.59 12.25
C LEU A 57 -0.94 -6.09 11.93
N THR A 58 -1.09 -6.94 12.95
CA THR A 58 -1.33 -8.39 12.80
C THR A 58 -2.82 -8.76 12.78
N ARG A 59 -3.69 -7.77 12.97
CA ARG A 59 -5.16 -7.93 13.03
C ARG A 59 -5.90 -6.95 12.14
N ASP A 60 -5.33 -5.76 11.95
CA ASP A 60 -5.90 -4.66 11.18
C ASP A 60 -5.07 -4.45 9.92
N SER A 61 -5.75 -4.42 8.76
CA SER A 61 -5.11 -4.09 7.49
C SER A 61 -4.94 -2.58 7.29
N VAL A 62 -5.47 -1.76 8.18
CA VAL A 62 -5.49 -0.29 8.02
C VAL A 62 -4.46 0.34 8.95
N ILE A 63 -3.63 1.21 8.40
CA ILE A 63 -2.66 2.00 9.15
C ILE A 63 -3.04 3.48 9.07
N SER A 64 -3.09 4.13 10.21
CA SER A 64 -3.24 5.58 10.31
C SER A 64 -1.89 6.20 10.65
N VAL A 65 -1.40 7.13 9.83
CA VAL A 65 -0.24 7.95 10.18
C VAL A 65 -0.71 9.30 10.67
N LEU A 66 -0.49 9.61 11.94
CA LEU A 66 -0.96 10.83 12.57
C LEU A 66 -0.27 12.06 11.97
N PRO A 67 -0.95 13.22 11.96
CA PRO A 67 -0.32 14.48 11.60
C PRO A 67 0.79 14.85 12.59
N PRO A 68 1.73 15.72 12.21
CA PRO A 68 2.69 16.29 13.14
C PRO A 68 1.99 16.93 14.33
N ARG A 69 2.63 16.92 15.50
CA ARG A 69 2.12 17.63 16.66
C ARG A 69 2.07 19.14 16.35
N PRO A 70 0.97 19.83 16.69
CA PRO A 70 0.89 21.27 16.53
C PRO A 70 2.06 21.98 17.22
N GLY A 71 2.61 23.00 16.57
CA GLY A 71 3.68 23.81 17.15
C GLY A 71 3.19 24.69 18.30
N PRO A 72 4.10 25.29 19.10
CA PRO A 72 3.72 26.12 20.25
C PRO A 72 2.84 27.34 19.93
N MET A 73 2.88 27.81 18.68
CA MET A 73 2.07 28.94 18.20
C MET A 73 0.88 28.50 17.36
N GLU A 74 0.71 27.20 17.14
CA GLU A 74 -0.40 26.64 16.39
C GLU A 74 -1.55 26.36 17.35
N GLY A 75 -2.73 26.91 17.04
CA GLY A 75 -3.95 26.70 17.80
C GLY A 75 -4.62 25.36 17.42
N ASN A 76 -5.92 25.40 17.15
CA ASN A 76 -6.63 24.23 16.63
C ASN A 76 -6.11 23.88 15.23
N SER A 77 -5.37 22.77 15.12
CA SER A 77 -4.91 22.23 13.84
C SER A 77 -6.01 21.37 13.21
N PRO A 78 -6.45 21.64 11.97
CA PRO A 78 -7.41 20.80 11.25
C PRO A 78 -6.75 19.59 10.57
N ALA A 79 -5.46 19.31 10.86
CA ALA A 79 -4.73 18.23 10.23
C ALA A 79 -5.37 16.87 10.54
N VAL A 80 -5.57 16.07 9.50
CA VAL A 80 -6.13 14.72 9.60
C VAL A 80 -5.05 13.68 9.35
N PRO A 81 -5.20 12.44 9.85
CA PRO A 81 -4.26 11.37 9.56
C PRO A 81 -4.24 10.98 8.07
N THR A 82 -3.07 10.58 7.58
CA THR A 82 -2.94 9.88 6.29
C THR A 82 -3.25 8.40 6.50
N ILE A 83 -4.12 7.84 5.67
CA ILE A 83 -4.57 6.46 5.80
C ILE A 83 -3.92 5.58 4.74
N PHE A 84 -3.38 4.45 5.19
CA PHE A 84 -2.80 3.41 4.36
C PHE A 84 -3.50 2.08 4.59
N ASP A 85 -3.51 1.24 3.57
CA ASP A 85 -3.96 -0.15 3.61
C ASP A 85 -2.77 -1.08 3.36
N ILE A 86 -2.56 -2.07 4.23
CA ILE A 86 -1.65 -3.19 3.96
C ILE A 86 -2.35 -4.07 2.93
N VAL A 87 -1.69 -4.31 1.81
CA VAL A 87 -2.24 -5.11 0.71
C VAL A 87 -1.25 -6.17 0.25
N LEU A 88 -1.79 -7.31 -0.17
CA LEU A 88 -1.07 -8.38 -0.84
C LEU A 88 -1.34 -8.27 -2.35
N MET A 89 -0.28 -8.28 -3.15
CA MET A 89 -0.35 -8.34 -4.61
C MET A 89 0.73 -9.28 -5.12
N ASP A 90 0.32 -10.28 -5.90
CA ASP A 90 1.22 -11.28 -6.49
C ASP A 90 2.14 -11.99 -5.47
N GLY A 91 1.70 -12.07 -4.21
CA GLY A 91 2.44 -12.67 -3.10
C GLY A 91 3.35 -11.70 -2.33
N ASP A 92 3.49 -10.47 -2.81
CA ASP A 92 4.29 -9.42 -2.19
C ASP A 92 3.44 -8.45 -1.37
N CYS A 93 4.04 -7.90 -0.31
CA CYS A 93 3.38 -7.00 0.63
C CYS A 93 3.66 -5.54 0.30
N TYR A 94 2.61 -4.72 0.36
CA TYR A 94 2.66 -3.29 0.13
C TYR A 94 1.86 -2.55 1.19
N VAL A 95 2.17 -1.27 1.37
CA VAL A 95 1.21 -0.30 1.90
C VAL A 95 0.70 0.56 0.75
N GLN A 96 -0.62 0.68 0.65
CA GLN A 96 -1.30 1.52 -0.32
C GLN A 96 -1.80 2.77 0.36
N GLU A 97 -1.43 3.96 -0.10
CA GLU A 97 -2.08 5.18 0.37
C GLU A 97 -3.52 5.24 -0.14
N ARG A 98 -4.51 5.38 0.75
CA ARG A 98 -5.92 5.31 0.37
C ARG A 98 -6.38 6.49 -0.49
N ALA A 99 -5.77 7.65 -0.33
CA ALA A 99 -6.16 8.86 -1.06
C ALA A 99 -5.69 8.86 -2.52
N SER A 100 -4.45 8.45 -2.77
CA SER A 100 -3.83 8.46 -4.09
C SER A 100 -3.86 7.09 -4.79
N GLY A 101 -3.96 6.01 -4.02
CA GLY A 101 -3.78 4.63 -4.49
C GLY A 101 -2.31 4.25 -4.67
N GLU A 102 -1.35 5.12 -4.32
CA GLU A 102 0.08 4.86 -4.48
C GLU A 102 0.54 3.69 -3.60
N LEU A 103 1.43 2.87 -4.16
CA LEU A 103 1.88 1.61 -3.57
C LEU A 103 3.34 1.71 -3.17
N PHE A 104 3.61 1.39 -1.90
CA PHE A 104 4.96 1.38 -1.35
C PHE A 104 5.31 -0.06 -0.91
N PRO A 105 6.38 -0.66 -1.45
CA PRO A 105 6.73 -2.05 -1.16
C PRO A 105 7.23 -2.22 0.28
N LEU A 106 6.77 -3.28 0.95
CA LEU A 106 7.27 -3.72 2.25
C LEU A 106 8.33 -4.80 2.07
N THR A 107 9.46 -4.44 1.47
CA THR A 107 10.54 -5.39 1.11
C THR A 107 11.01 -6.20 2.32
N GLY A 108 10.99 -7.52 2.20
CA GLY A 108 11.44 -8.44 3.25
C GLY A 108 10.45 -8.64 4.40
N ILE A 109 9.26 -8.04 4.33
CA ILE A 109 8.18 -8.23 5.29
C ILE A 109 7.17 -9.22 4.72
N THR A 110 6.67 -10.11 5.58
CA THR A 110 5.64 -11.08 5.23
C THR A 110 4.28 -10.64 5.76
N CYS A 111 3.26 -10.85 4.95
CA CYS A 111 1.87 -10.56 5.24
C CYS A 111 1.01 -11.66 4.64
N ARG A 112 -0.23 -11.76 5.13
CA ARG A 112 -1.23 -12.70 4.63
C ARG A 112 -2.55 -11.98 4.40
N SER A 113 -3.37 -12.52 3.50
CA SER A 113 -4.75 -12.05 3.34
C SER A 113 -5.51 -12.11 4.67
N THR A 114 -6.44 -11.18 4.85
CA THR A 114 -7.36 -11.17 5.99
C THR A 114 -8.50 -12.19 5.88
N ASP A 115 -8.71 -12.74 4.68
CA ASP A 115 -9.76 -13.74 4.38
C ASP A 115 -9.43 -15.16 4.87
#